data_AF-A0A2A2ITK7-F1
#
_entry.id   AF-A0A2A2ITK7-F1
#
_cell.length_a   1.000
_cell.length_b   1.000
_cell.length_c   1.000
_cell.angle_alpha   90.00
_cell.angle_beta   90.00
_cell.angle_gamma   90.00
#
_symmetry.space_group_name_H-M   'P 1'
#
loop_
_entity.id
_entity.type
_entity.pdbx_description
1 polymer ?
#
loop_
_entity_poly.entity_id
_entity_poly.type
_entity_poly.pdbx_seq_one_letter_code
_entity_poly.pdbx_strand_id
1 'polypeptide(L)'
;MSKLTAFLAGLIFGLGLLLAGMANPAKVLGFLDLAGAWDPSLALVMAGAIAVALLPFTLAKKRQQSLLGVPMQLPNKREIDRRLIGGSLLFGIGWGIAGICPGPAVAILLTGHWQVLLFVITMLLGMALFEALEHRERR
;
A
#
# COMPACT_ATOMS: atom_id res chain seq x y z
N MET A 1 -9.87 -12.99 12.49
CA MET A 1 -8.78 -13.71 11.77
C MET A 1 -7.88 -14.37 12.81
N SER A 2 -7.37 -15.57 12.56
CA SER A 2 -6.35 -16.16 13.45
C SER A 2 -4.99 -15.54 13.14
N LYS A 3 -4.12 -15.39 14.16
CA LYS A 3 -2.77 -14.82 13.98
C LYS A 3 -1.97 -15.56 12.90
N LEU A 4 -2.17 -16.87 12.77
CA LEU A 4 -1.54 -17.70 11.75
C LEU A 4 -1.96 -17.30 10.33
N THR A 5 -3.25 -17.06 10.09
CA THR A 5 -3.73 -16.63 8.77
C THR A 5 -3.18 -15.26 8.37
N ALA A 6 -3.05 -14.33 9.33
CA ALA A 6 -2.45 -13.02 9.08
C ALA A 6 -0.95 -13.14 8.75
N PHE A 7 -0.23 -13.99 9.47
CA PHE A 7 1.19 -14.25 9.20
C PHE A 7 1.41 -14.86 7.81
N LEU A 8 0.64 -15.89 7.44
CA LEU A 8 0.74 -16.51 6.12
C LEU A 8 0.40 -15.52 4.99
N ALA A 9 -0.66 -14.72 5.16
CA ALA A 9 -1.01 -13.69 4.19
C ALA A 9 0.09 -12.64 4.04
N GLY A 10 0.68 -12.18 5.15
CA GLY A 10 1.81 -11.25 5.16
C GLY A 10 3.06 -11.83 4.48
N LEU A 11 3.36 -13.11 4.73
CA LEU A 11 4.49 -13.80 4.11
C LEU A 11 4.31 -13.92 2.58
N ILE A 12 3.13 -14.33 2.12
CA ILE A 12 2.81 -14.43 0.69
C ILE A 12 2.89 -13.04 0.03
N PHE A 13 2.34 -12.02 0.69
CA PHE A 13 2.39 -10.64 0.19
C PHE A 13 3.83 -10.13 0.09
N GLY A 14 4.63 -10.28 1.15
CA GLY A 14 6.03 -9.87 1.16
C GLY A 14 6.88 -10.58 0.11
N LEU A 15 6.73 -11.90 -0.03
CA LEU A 15 7.40 -12.66 -1.10
C LEU A 15 6.97 -12.18 -2.48
N GLY A 16 5.68 -11.90 -2.69
CA GLY A 16 5.17 -11.31 -3.92
C GLY A 16 5.80 -9.95 -4.25
N LEU A 17 5.95 -9.07 -3.25
CA LEU A 17 6.60 -7.76 -3.43
C LEU A 17 8.07 -7.90 -3.85
N LEU A 18 8.80 -8.84 -3.25
CA LEU A 18 10.20 -9.10 -3.56
C LEU A 18 10.35 -9.68 -4.97
N LEU A 19 9.54 -10.68 -5.33
CA LEU A 19 9.55 -11.30 -6.66
C LEU A 19 9.14 -10.32 -7.76
N ALA A 20 8.20 -9.42 -7.48
CA ALA A 20 7.77 -8.38 -8.41
C ALA A 20 8.80 -7.24 -8.57
N GLY A 21 9.85 -7.20 -7.75
CA GLY A 21 10.85 -6.13 -7.77
C GLY A 21 10.35 -4.78 -7.24
N MET A 22 9.18 -4.73 -6.60
CA MET A 22 8.60 -3.50 -6.02
C MET A 22 9.38 -2.99 -4.80
N ALA A 23 10.27 -3.81 -4.25
CA ALA A 23 11.22 -3.44 -3.22
C ALA A 23 12.39 -2.57 -3.72
N ASN A 24 12.58 -2.45 -5.04
CA ASN A 24 13.65 -1.66 -5.62
C ASN A 24 13.17 -0.24 -5.98
N PRO A 25 13.66 0.83 -5.31
CA PRO A 25 13.25 2.19 -5.61
C PRO A 25 13.53 2.62 -7.06
N ALA A 26 14.57 2.07 -7.70
CA ALA A 26 14.91 2.39 -9.08
C ALA A 26 13.83 1.92 -10.07
N LYS A 27 13.20 0.75 -9.83
CA LYS A 27 12.06 0.27 -10.62
C LYS A 27 10.86 1.20 -10.51
N VAL A 28 10.64 1.67 -9.28
CA VAL A 28 9.51 2.51 -8.90
C VAL A 28 9.65 3.91 -9.50
N LEU A 29 10.85 4.51 -9.40
CA LEU A 29 11.18 5.79 -10.03
C LEU A 29 11.21 5.70 -11.56
N GLY A 30 11.78 4.64 -12.12
CA GLY A 30 11.81 4.41 -13.58
C GLY A 30 10.41 4.28 -14.18
N PHE A 31 9.43 3.78 -13.43
CA PHE A 31 8.03 3.79 -13.86
C PHE A 31 7.40 5.18 -13.84
N LEU A 32 7.80 6.07 -12.92
CA LEU A 32 7.29 7.44 -12.87
C LEU A 32 8.03 8.42 -13.78
N ASP A 33 9.25 8.09 -14.21
CA ASP A 33 10.05 8.91 -15.10
C ASP A 33 9.56 8.82 -16.56
N LEU A 34 8.38 9.38 -16.80
CA LEU A 34 7.73 9.45 -18.12
C LEU A 34 8.51 10.30 -19.13
N ALA A 35 9.43 11.16 -18.67
CA ALA A 35 10.21 12.06 -19.50
C ALA A 35 11.62 11.51 -19.81
N GLY A 36 12.05 10.44 -19.14
CA GLY A 36 13.36 9.83 -19.27
C GLY A 36 13.32 8.37 -19.71
N ALA A 37 14.06 7.52 -19.01
CA ALA A 37 14.17 6.09 -19.32
C ALA A 37 13.01 5.31 -18.69
N TRP A 38 11.82 5.49 -19.25
CA TRP A 38 10.58 4.92 -18.71
C TRP A 38 10.58 3.38 -18.72
N ASP A 39 10.40 2.77 -17.54
CA ASP A 39 10.31 1.31 -17.36
C ASP A 39 8.84 0.87 -17.11
N PRO A 40 8.16 0.23 -18.09
CA PRO A 40 6.75 -0.14 -17.97
C PRO A 40 6.51 -1.41 -17.13
N SER A 41 7.56 -2.06 -16.61
CA SER A 41 7.42 -3.33 -15.87
C SER A 41 6.49 -3.23 -14.66
N LEU A 42 6.48 -2.10 -13.96
CA LEU A 42 5.58 -1.89 -12.81
C LEU A 42 4.11 -1.83 -13.24
N ALA A 43 3.82 -1.30 -14.43
CA ALA A 43 2.46 -1.28 -14.98
C ALA A 43 1.91 -2.70 -15.19
N LEU A 44 2.75 -3.62 -15.69
CA LEU A 44 2.36 -5.03 -15.89
C LEU A 44 2.07 -5.71 -14.56
N VAL A 45 2.88 -5.46 -13.54
CA VAL A 45 2.66 -5.97 -12.17
C VAL A 45 1.34 -5.44 -11.61
N MET A 46 1.09 -4.12 -11.73
CA MET A 46 -0.15 -3.50 -11.26
C MET A 46 -1.37 -4.06 -12.01
N ALA A 47 -1.32 -4.15 -13.34
CA ALA A 47 -2.40 -4.68 -14.15
C ALA A 47 -2.70 -6.15 -13.81
N GLY A 48 -1.67 -6.97 -13.65
CA GLY A 48 -1.80 -8.37 -13.22
C GLY A 48 -2.41 -8.49 -11.82
N ALA A 49 -1.92 -7.70 -10.86
CA ALA A 49 -2.47 -7.65 -9.50
C ALA A 49 -3.94 -7.24 -9.49
N ILE A 50 -4.32 -6.22 -10.26
CA ILE A 50 -5.71 -5.78 -10.41
C ILE A 50 -6.57 -6.89 -11.02
N ALA A 51 -6.13 -7.51 -12.12
CA ALA A 51 -6.86 -8.58 -12.79
C ALA A 51 -7.13 -9.77 -11.85
N VAL A 52 -6.12 -10.19 -11.09
CA VAL A 52 -6.24 -11.26 -10.09
C VAL A 52 -7.14 -10.83 -8.92
N ALA A 53 -7.09 -9.57 -8.49
CA ALA A 53 -7.90 -9.06 -7.39
C ALA A 53 -9.39 -8.87 -7.76
N LEU A 54 -9.72 -8.62 -9.03
CA LEU A 54 -11.11 -8.39 -9.46
C LEU A 54 -12.03 -9.57 -9.13
N LEU A 55 -11.60 -10.80 -9.39
CA LEU A 55 -12.40 -12.00 -9.13
C LEU A 55 -12.74 -12.20 -7.62
N PRO A 56 -11.76 -12.26 -6.69
CA PRO A 56 -12.06 -12.39 -5.27
C PRO A 56 -12.84 -11.19 -4.73
N PHE A 57 -12.57 -9.95 -5.17
CA PHE A 57 -13.33 -8.78 -4.70
C PHE A 57 -14.79 -8.80 -5.18
N THR A 58 -15.06 -9.22 -6.42
CA THR A 58 -16.44 -9.32 -6.93
C THR A 58 -17.22 -10.43 -6.23
N LEU A 59 -16.58 -11.56 -5.90
CA LEU A 59 -17.17 -12.60 -5.08
C LEU A 59 -17.38 -12.16 -3.62
N ALA A 60 -16.42 -11.45 -3.04
CA ALA A 60 -16.50 -10.91 -1.68
C ALA A 60 -17.66 -9.93 -1.51
N LYS A 61 -17.94 -9.08 -2.51
CA LYS A 61 -19.10 -8.17 -2.51
C LYS A 61 -20.46 -8.87 -2.37
N LYS A 62 -20.55 -10.15 -2.75
CA LYS A 62 -21.79 -10.95 -2.65
C LYS A 62 -21.93 -11.67 -1.30
N ARG A 63 -20.93 -11.60 -0.42
CA ARG A 63 -20.91 -12.32 0.85
C ARG A 63 -20.97 -11.36 2.04
N GLN A 64 -21.74 -11.75 3.05
CA GLN A 64 -21.81 -11.05 4.34
C GLN A 64 -20.69 -11.49 5.30
N GLN A 65 -20.10 -12.66 5.07
CA GLN A 65 -19.04 -13.23 5.88
C GLN A 65 -17.86 -13.67 5.02
N SER A 66 -16.66 -13.46 5.53
CA SER A 66 -15.41 -14.00 4.98
C SER A 66 -15.37 -15.53 5.10
N LEU A 67 -14.46 -16.17 4.35
CA LEU A 67 -14.21 -17.62 4.46
C LEU A 67 -13.77 -18.08 5.86
N LEU A 68 -13.30 -17.15 6.68
CA LEU A 68 -12.87 -17.39 8.06
C LEU A 68 -13.98 -17.07 9.08
N GLY A 69 -15.23 -16.87 8.64
CA GLY A 69 -16.39 -16.59 9.50
C GLY A 69 -16.46 -15.17 10.08
N VAL A 70 -15.53 -14.29 9.70
CA VAL A 70 -15.51 -12.87 10.15
C VAL A 70 -16.43 -12.04 9.26
N PRO A 71 -17.19 -11.05 9.79
CA PRO A 71 -18.01 -10.16 8.97
C PRO A 71 -17.20 -9.48 7.87
N MET A 72 -17.79 -9.38 6.69
CA MET A 72 -17.17 -8.75 5.52
C MET A 72 -17.17 -7.22 5.69
N GLN A 73 -16.00 -6.62 5.90
CA GLN A 73 -15.85 -5.17 6.02
C GLN A 73 -15.42 -4.58 4.67
N LEU A 74 -16.39 -4.19 3.85
CA LEU A 74 -16.13 -3.47 2.61
C LEU A 74 -16.36 -1.96 2.82
N PRO A 75 -15.53 -1.09 2.23
CA PRO A 75 -15.70 0.34 2.35
C PRO A 75 -17.01 0.80 1.69
N ASN A 76 -17.86 1.47 2.47
CA ASN A 76 -19.14 2.02 2.00
C ASN A 76 -19.02 3.46 1.48
N LYS A 77 -17.98 4.19 1.88
CA LYS A 77 -17.72 5.55 1.39
C LYS A 77 -17.17 5.49 -0.04
N ARG A 78 -17.88 6.12 -0.98
CA ARG A 78 -17.48 6.29 -2.39
C ARG A 78 -17.34 7.75 -2.80
N GLU A 79 -17.61 8.67 -1.89
CA GLU A 79 -17.54 10.11 -2.15
C GLU A 79 -16.08 10.54 -2.23
N ILE A 80 -15.77 11.30 -3.27
CA ILE A 80 -14.48 11.95 -3.43
C ILE A 80 -14.57 13.28 -2.69
N ASP A 81 -13.98 13.35 -1.50
CA ASP A 81 -13.93 14.57 -0.70
C ASP A 81 -12.60 15.33 -0.90
N ARG A 82 -12.58 16.60 -0.49
CA ARG A 82 -11.37 17.44 -0.59
C ARG A 82 -10.20 16.88 0.22
N ARG A 83 -10.49 16.16 1.30
CA ARG A 83 -9.49 15.53 2.18
C ARG A 83 -8.79 14.37 1.48
N LEU A 84 -9.53 13.55 0.71
CA LEU A 84 -9.02 12.47 -0.11
C LEU A 84 -8.18 13.00 -1.27
N ILE A 85 -8.64 14.03 -1.96
CA ILE A 85 -7.87 14.66 -3.05
C ILE A 85 -6.56 15.23 -2.48
N GLY A 86 -6.61 16.03 -1.42
CA GLY A 86 -5.41 16.61 -0.80
C GLY A 86 -4.44 15.54 -0.28
N GLY A 87 -4.96 14.53 0.42
CA GLY A 87 -4.16 13.44 0.96
C GLY A 87 -3.53 12.56 -0.12
N SER A 88 -4.28 12.22 -1.18
CA SER A 88 -3.76 11.43 -2.29
C SER A 88 -2.68 12.15 -3.09
N LEU A 89 -2.82 13.47 -3.31
CA LEU A 89 -1.78 14.29 -3.94
C LEU A 89 -0.51 14.33 -3.07
N LEU A 90 -0.63 14.61 -1.78
CA LEU A 90 0.51 14.66 -0.87
C LEU A 90 1.23 13.29 -0.78
N PHE A 91 0.46 12.22 -0.67
CA PHE A 91 0.98 10.85 -0.68
C PHE A 91 1.67 10.51 -2.00
N GLY A 92 1.07 10.88 -3.14
CA GLY A 92 1.62 10.67 -4.48
C GLY A 92 2.93 11.42 -4.70
N ILE A 93 3.03 12.66 -4.24
CA ILE A 93 4.28 13.45 -4.28
C ILE A 93 5.36 12.78 -3.42
N GLY A 94 5.02 12.39 -2.19
CA GLY A 94 5.97 11.72 -1.29
C GLY A 94 6.48 10.40 -1.85
N TRP A 95 5.58 9.57 -2.39
CA TRP A 95 5.95 8.36 -3.13
C TRP A 95 6.87 8.73 -4.29
N GLY A 96 6.49 9.71 -5.11
CA GLY A 96 7.21 10.16 -6.30
C GLY A 96 8.66 10.53 -6.04
N ILE A 97 8.90 11.19 -4.92
CA ILE A 97 10.24 11.62 -4.49
C ILE A 97 11.02 10.45 -3.88
N ALA A 98 10.38 9.64 -3.03
CA ALA A 98 11.06 8.59 -2.28
C ALA A 98 11.31 7.31 -3.10
N GLY A 99 10.50 7.04 -4.13
CA GLY A 99 10.53 5.78 -4.87
C GLY A 99 10.18 4.56 -4.01
N ILE A 100 9.59 4.76 -2.84
CA ILE A 100 9.26 3.70 -1.88
C ILE A 100 7.83 3.92 -1.38
N CYS A 101 7.07 2.83 -1.31
CA CYS A 101 5.74 2.83 -0.71
C CYS A 101 5.70 2.03 0.60
N PRO A 102 4.66 2.21 1.44
CA PRO A 102 4.59 1.60 2.78
C PRO A 102 4.74 0.07 2.80
N GLY A 103 4.17 -0.63 1.81
CA GLY A 103 4.22 -2.10 1.73
C GLY A 103 5.65 -2.63 1.57
N PRO A 104 6.36 -2.26 0.48
CA PRO A 104 7.77 -2.56 0.30
C PRO A 104 8.65 -2.06 1.43
N ALA A 105 8.39 -0.87 1.99
CA ALA A 105 9.17 -0.33 3.12
C ALA A 105 9.16 -1.29 4.32
N VAL A 106 8.01 -1.86 4.65
CA VAL A 106 7.90 -2.87 5.72
C VAL A 106 8.57 -4.18 5.31
N ALA A 107 8.41 -4.61 4.05
CA ALA A 107 9.01 -5.85 3.55
C ALA A 107 10.56 -5.81 3.58
N ILE A 108 11.17 -4.64 3.36
CA ILE A 108 12.63 -4.47 3.38
C ILE A 108 13.16 -3.81 4.66
N LEU A 109 12.32 -3.61 5.69
CA LEU A 109 12.73 -2.92 6.92
C LEU A 109 13.96 -3.57 7.59
N LEU A 110 14.02 -4.90 7.57
CA LEU A 110 15.09 -5.69 8.20
C LEU A 110 16.31 -5.91 7.29
N THR A 111 16.38 -5.25 6.13
CA THR A 111 17.54 -5.36 5.21
C THR A 111 18.75 -4.54 5.66
N GLY A 112 18.61 -3.68 6.68
CA GLY A 112 19.70 -2.87 7.23
C GLY A 112 19.95 -1.55 6.49
N HIS A 113 19.13 -1.19 5.51
CA HIS A 113 19.20 0.10 4.83
C HIS A 113 18.65 1.24 5.71
N TRP A 114 19.52 2.17 6.11
CA TRP A 114 19.14 3.29 6.98
C TRP A 114 18.06 4.20 6.36
N GLN A 115 18.03 4.33 5.02
CA GLN A 115 17.02 5.11 4.30
C GLN A 115 15.61 4.55 4.51
N VAL A 116 15.47 3.22 4.55
CA VAL A 116 14.20 2.54 4.78
C VAL A 116 13.74 2.76 6.22
N LEU A 117 14.66 2.67 7.17
CA LEU A 117 14.35 2.93 8.58
C LEU A 117 13.87 4.36 8.78
N LEU A 118 14.53 5.34 8.16
CA LEU A 118 14.11 6.74 8.19
C LEU A 118 12.73 6.94 7.56
N PHE A 119 12.48 6.32 6.40
CA PHE A 119 11.15 6.35 5.77
C PHE A 119 10.07 5.77 6.68
N VAL A 120 10.30 4.61 7.29
CA VAL A 120 9.32 3.97 8.17
C VAL A 120 9.06 4.81 9.43
N ILE A 121 10.10 5.37 10.06
CA ILE A 121 9.94 6.23 11.24
C ILE A 121 9.13 7.48 10.89
N THR A 122 9.49 8.19 9.81
CA THR A 122 8.77 9.40 9.37
C THR A 122 7.33 9.11 8.95
N MET A 123 7.09 7.98 8.28
CA MET A 123 5.74 7.51 7.95
C MET A 123 4.90 7.28 9.20
N LEU A 124 5.42 6.58 10.21
CA LEU A 124 4.71 6.32 11.46
C LEU A 124 4.45 7.62 12.24
N LEU A 125 5.41 8.55 12.27
CA LEU A 125 5.23 9.87 12.87
C LEU A 125 4.11 10.66 12.17
N GLY A 126 4.08 10.64 10.83
CA GLY A 126 3.03 11.29 10.05
C GLY A 126 1.64 10.70 10.32
N MET A 127 1.53 9.38 10.40
CA MET A 127 0.28 8.69 10.75
C MET A 127 -0.18 9.03 12.17
N ALA A 128 0.74 8.99 13.14
CA ALA A 128 0.44 9.32 14.53
C ALA A 128 0.02 10.79 14.71
N LEU A 129 0.68 11.72 14.00
CA LEU A 129 0.31 13.13 14.01
C LEU A 129 -1.08 13.34 13.40
N PHE A 130 -1.36 12.71 12.26
CA PHE A 130 -2.68 12.80 11.62
C PHE A 130 -3.79 12.23 12.53
N GLU A 131 -3.55 11.09 13.17
CA GLU A 131 -4.47 10.48 14.12
C GLU A 131 -4.70 11.40 15.33
N ALA A 132 -3.64 12.01 15.89
CA ALA A 132 -3.75 12.95 17.00
C ALA A 132 -4.54 14.23 16.64
N LEU A 133 -4.36 14.75 15.42
CA LEU A 133 -5.10 15.91 14.92
C LEU A 133 -6.58 15.58 14.68
N GLU A 134 -6.87 14.46 14.03
CA GLU A 134 -8.27 14.03 13.81
C GLU A 134 -8.99 13.69 15.11
N HIS A 135 -8.28 13.12 16.10
CA HIS A 135 -8.86 12.88 17.41
C HIS A 135 -9.19 14.20 18.16
N ARG A 136 -8.44 15.28 17.92
CA ARG A 136 -8.76 16.61 18.48
C ARG A 136 -9.95 17.26 17.79
N GLU A 137 -10.09 17.13 16.48
CA GLU A 137 -11.23 17.70 15.73
C GLU A 137 -12.57 17.01 16.02
N ARG A 138 -12.54 15.75 16.48
CA ARG A 138 -13.74 14.97 16.85
C ARG A 138 -14.20 15.17 18.30
N ARG A 139 -13.40 15.83 19.14
CA ARG A 139 -13.78 16.21 20.52
C ARG A 139 -14.40 17.59 20.53
#